data_AF-A0A382Z3X4-F1
#
_entry.id   AF-A0A382Z3X4-F1
#
_cell.length_a   1.000
_cell.length_b   1.000
_cell.length_c   1.000
_cell.angle_alpha   90.00
_cell.angle_beta   90.00
_cell.angle_gamma   90.00
#
_symmetry.space_group_name_H-M   'P 1'
#
loop_
_entity.id
_entity.type
_entity.pdbx_description
1 polymer ?
#
loop_
_entity_poly.entity_id
_entity_poly.type
_entity_poly.pdbx_seq_one_letter_code
_entity_poly.pdbx_strand_id
1 'polypeptide(L)' 'MKREARVVIVGGGVAGCSLLYHLAELGLTDAVLVEKNELTSGSTWHAAGLCTQFNASFNMMK' A
#
# COMPACT_ATOMS: atom_id res chain seq x y z
N MET A 1 -19.20 11.05 -2.21
CA MET A 1 -17.98 10.53 -2.86
C MET A 1 -17.18 11.73 -3.36
N LYS A 2 -15.85 11.77 -3.17
CA LYS A 2 -15.02 12.86 -3.72
C LYS A 2 -14.99 12.73 -5.26
N ARG A 3 -15.07 13.85 -5.98
CA ARG A 3 -15.00 13.88 -7.46
C ARG A 3 -13.58 14.08 -7.98
N GLU A 4 -12.72 14.63 -7.14
CA GLU A 4 -11.32 14.93 -7.40
C GLU A 4 -10.51 14.54 -6.15
N ALA A 5 -9.26 14.16 -6.35
CA ALA A 5 -8.30 13.91 -5.28
C ALA A 5 -6.89 14.20 -5.81
N ARG A 6 -6.01 14.72 -4.96
CA ARG A 6 -4.60 14.90 -5.29
C ARG A 6 -3.89 13.59 -5.57
N VAL A 7 -4.27 12.51 -4.87
CA VAL A 7 -3.70 11.17 -5.06
C VAL A 7 -4.82 10.12 -5.05
N VAL A 8 -4.81 9.25 -6.06
CA VAL A 8 -5.68 8.06 -6.13
C VAL A 8 -4.79 6.82 -6.12
N ILE A 9 -4.98 5.97 -5.10
CA ILE A 9 -4.27 4.70 -4.95
C ILE A 9 -5.20 3.59 -5.43
N VAL A 10 -4.76 2.84 -6.44
CA VAL A 10 -5.52 1.73 -7.02
C VAL A 10 -4.98 0.41 -6.48
N GLY A 11 -5.79 -0.27 -5.67
CA GLY A 11 -5.46 -1.55 -5.04
C GLY A 11 -5.38 -1.45 -3.51
N GLY A 12 -6.25 -2.21 -2.83
CA GLY A 12 -6.37 -2.34 -1.38
C GLY A 12 -5.55 -3.48 -0.77
N GLY A 13 -4.45 -3.86 -1.42
CA GLY A 13 -3.45 -4.78 -0.85
C GLY A 13 -2.51 -4.08 0.13
N VAL A 14 -1.60 -4.84 0.75
CA VAL A 14 -0.68 -4.32 1.78
C VAL A 14 0.12 -3.09 1.33
N ALA A 15 0.58 -3.05 0.08
CA ALA A 15 1.34 -1.91 -0.44
C ALA A 15 0.48 -0.65 -0.58
N GLY A 16 -0.75 -0.78 -1.07
CA GLY A 16 -1.68 0.35 -1.24
C GLY A 16 -2.14 0.94 0.10
N CYS A 17 -2.49 0.07 1.05
CA CYS A 17 -2.84 0.49 2.41
C CYS A 17 -1.65 1.15 3.13
N SER A 18 -0.45 0.59 2.99
CA SER A 18 0.78 1.17 3.56
C SER A 18 1.07 2.55 2.98
N LEU A 19 0.93 2.73 1.66
CA LEU A 19 1.11 4.03 1.03
C LEU A 19 0.09 5.06 1.55
N LEU A 20 -1.19 4.69 1.62
CA LEU A 20 -2.21 5.60 2.14
C LEU A 20 -1.94 6.01 3.59
N TYR A 21 -1.56 5.05 4.44
CA TYR A 21 -1.22 5.29 5.84
C TYR A 21 -0.09 6.31 5.98
N HIS A 22 1.04 6.11 5.30
CA HIS A 22 2.19 7.00 5.42
C HIS A 22 1.94 8.38 4.79
N LEU A 23 1.16 8.45 3.70
CA LEU A 23 0.73 9.73 3.15
C LEU A 23 -0.11 10.52 4.16
N ALA A 24 -1.04 9.85 4.84
CA ALA A 24 -1.85 10.48 5.89
C ALA A 24 -1.00 10.93 7.09
N GLU A 25 -0.04 10.10 7.51
CA GLU A 25 0.91 10.42 8.59
C GLU A 25 1.78 11.65 8.24
N LEU A 26 2.20 11.78 6.97
CA LEU A 26 2.92 12.94 6.45
C LEU A 26 2.03 14.19 6.24
N GLY A 27 0.74 14.12 6.61
CA GLY A 27 -0.20 15.23 6.56
C GLY A 27 -0.95 15.40 5.23
N LEU A 28 -0.82 14.47 4.28
CA LEU A 28 -1.62 14.49 3.07
C LEU A 28 -3.05 14.01 3.37
N THR A 29 -3.99 14.94 3.41
CA THR A 29 -5.40 14.66 3.71
C THR A 29 -6.27 14.40 2.48
N ASP A 30 -5.74 14.65 1.28
CA ASP A 30 -6.45 14.51 0.01
C ASP A 30 -5.96 13.33 -0.83
N ALA A 31 -5.92 12.15 -0.20
CA ALA A 31 -5.70 10.88 -0.86
C ALA A 31 -6.93 10.00 -0.73
N VAL A 32 -7.20 9.19 -1.77
CA VAL A 32 -8.25 8.17 -1.78
C VAL A 32 -7.67 6.84 -2.23
N LEU A 33 -8.13 5.74 -1.62
CA LEU A 33 -7.82 4.38 -2.05
C LEU A 33 -9.08 3.75 -2.63
N VAL A 34 -8.93 3.10 -3.78
CA VAL A 34 -9.99 2.33 -4.44
C VAL A 34 -9.55 0.88 -4.58
N GLU A 35 -10.43 -0.03 -4.18
CA GLU A 35 -10.25 -1.48 -4.27
C GLU A 35 -11.44 -2.05 -5.05
N LYS A 36 -11.18 -3.06 -5.88
CA LYS A 36 -12.18 -3.75 -6.70
C LYS A 36 -13.19 -4.50 -5.83
N ASN A 37 -12.71 -5.19 -4.80
CA ASN A 37 -13.51 -6.01 -3.89
C ASN A 37 -13.36 -5.49 -2.44
N GLU A 38 -12.87 -6.34 -1.53
CA GLU A 38 -12.51 -5.99 -0.16
C GLU A 38 -10.99 -5.83 -0.02
N LEU A 39 -10.56 -5.15 1.04
CA LEU A 39 -9.14 -5.01 1.38
C LEU A 39 -8.50 -6.40 1.48
N THR A 40 -7.23 -6.49 1.08
CA THR A 40 -6.42 -7.72 1.10
C THR A 40 -6.81 -8.84 0.13
N SER A 41 -7.94 -8.72 -0.59
CA SER A 41 -8.51 -9.78 -1.47
C SER A 41 -7.62 -10.26 -2.61
N GLY A 42 -6.53 -9.55 -2.94
CA GLY A 42 -5.48 -10.01 -3.83
C GLY A 42 -4.47 -10.97 -3.16
N SER A 43 -3.19 -10.86 -3.51
CA SER A 43 -2.15 -11.76 -2.98
C SER A 43 -1.88 -11.59 -1.48
N THR A 44 -2.32 -10.48 -0.87
CA THR A 44 -2.03 -10.17 0.54
C THR A 44 -2.62 -11.21 1.50
N TRP A 45 -3.87 -11.64 1.33
CA TRP A 45 -4.48 -12.54 2.32
C TRP A 45 -3.86 -13.94 2.37
N HIS A 46 -3.33 -14.42 1.24
CA HIS A 46 -2.71 -15.74 1.15
C HIS A 46 -1.20 -15.73 1.43
N ALA A 47 -0.61 -14.57 1.69
CA ALA A 47 0.83 -14.47 1.89
C ALA A 47 1.24 -15.19 3.19
N ALA A 48 2.36 -15.91 3.17
CA ALA A 48 2.89 -16.60 4.34
C ALA A 48 3.40 -15.65 5.46
N GLY A 49 3.54 -14.35 5.18
CA GLY A 49 3.91 -13.35 6.18
C GLY A 49 5.39 -13.32 6.59
N LEU A 50 6.30 -13.91 5.80
CA LEU A 50 7.74 -13.87 6.06
C LEU A 50 8.31 -12.46 5.82
N CYS A 51 8.83 -11.82 6.87
CA CYS A 51 9.39 -10.46 6.84
C CYS A 51 10.88 -10.45 7.17
N THR A 52 11.72 -10.99 6.28
CA THR A 52 13.19 -10.97 6.45
C THR A 52 13.79 -9.65 5.96
N GLN A 53 14.88 -9.22 6.59
CA GLN A 53 15.69 -8.09 6.14
C GLN A 53 16.81 -8.53 5.18
N PHE A 54 17.07 -9.83 5.05
CA PHE A 54 18.08 -10.34 4.14
C PHE A 54 17.66 -10.11 2.69
N ASN A 55 18.52 -9.47 1.90
CA ASN A 55 18.34 -9.31 0.46
C ASN A 55 19.61 -9.77 -0.27
N ALA A 56 19.51 -10.74 -1.17
CA ALA A 56 20.69 -11.26 -1.87
C ALA A 56 21.35 -10.23 -2.82
N SER A 57 20.63 -9.17 -3.19
CA SER A 57 21.17 -8.07 -3.96
C SER A 57 21.92 -7.10 -3.05
N PHE A 58 23.22 -6.97 -3.29
CA PHE A 58 24.06 -5.99 -2.61
C PHE A 58 23.54 -4.55 -2.77
N ASN A 59 22.93 -4.21 -3.91
CA ASN A 59 22.37 -2.88 -4.16
C ASN A 59 21.13 -2.57 -3.32
N MET A 60 20.45 -3.59 -2.80
CA MET A 60 19.24 -3.43 -1.99
C MET A 60 19.53 -3.51 -0.48
N MET A 61 20.71 -3.99 -0.08
CA MET A 61 21.15 -4.06 1.34
C MET A 61 21.96 -2.85 1.81
N LYS A 62 22.51 -2.06 0.89
CA LYS A 62 23.23 -0.82 1.21
C LYS A 62 22.28 0.33 1.49
#